data_AF-A0A931D5D7-F1
#
_entry.id   AF-A0A931D5D7-F1
#
_cell.length_a   1.000
_cell.length_b   1.000
_cell.length_c   1.000
_cell.angle_alpha   90.00
_cell.angle_beta   90.00
_cell.angle_gamma   90.00
#
_symmetry.space_group_name_H-M   'P 1'
#
loop_
_entity.id
_entity.type
_entity.pdbx_description
1 polymer ?
#
loop_
_entity_poly.entity_id
_entity_poly.type
_entity_poly.pdbx_seq_one_letter_code
_entity_poly.pdbx_strand_id
1 'polypeptide(L)'
;MTQTIRIPRLKDKVLIDCLREIAEKLSKYNPTASTTLLGSASISFEAQAPENSQEISELIKKNSELIFNLSLTVGDFHIRLYRGGAGEPKSPYTDEVQLIPGHNCKLDAIERTEIGYTIVKKLKAIEPGRTVGGKTSKEQEELASIHEATLSRLEELNEKLIFDSHEYRKKLEAEHLNKLHTLEEAFSTREQELTKNHQRLSEQLQEKEQAFEERKNELDSKSNTHARRQIRKDIISEIKKRQTEFKLTSGTNSLRTPVAASMLGLIVLFIALAGFSIRDFYHALTLNDTSALWIPGLKQVIYSFGAVGSILFYIRWQNRWFEQHSLAEFQLKQLELDMERASWIVETSLEWNDAKGNPIPPELLDSLSRNLFTPQGEKVESLVHPADQLASAIMGTASMVKLKTGNTEVEIDPRKLRRVKTEINTSNQP
;
A
#
# COMPACT_ATOMS: atom_id res chain seq x y z
N MET A 1 -14.05 -56.21 -85.13
CA MET A 1 -15.35 -56.16 -84.43
C MET A 1 -15.58 -54.73 -84.01
N THR A 2 -16.68 -54.11 -84.42
CA THR A 2 -17.05 -52.75 -84.02
C THR A 2 -17.80 -52.82 -82.69
N GLN A 3 -17.40 -52.02 -81.70
CA GLN A 3 -18.12 -51.88 -80.45
C GLN A 3 -18.89 -50.56 -80.47
N THR A 4 -20.16 -50.58 -80.10
CA THR A 4 -21.02 -49.38 -80.07
C THR A 4 -21.40 -49.08 -78.63
N ILE A 5 -21.16 -47.84 -78.22
CA ILE A 5 -21.52 -47.30 -76.91
C ILE A 5 -22.54 -46.19 -77.15
N ARG A 6 -23.65 -46.19 -76.41
CA ARG A 6 -24.61 -45.09 -76.45
C ARG A 6 -24.28 -44.07 -75.37
N ILE A 7 -24.39 -42.79 -75.70
CA ILE A 7 -24.17 -41.69 -74.76
C ILE A 7 -25.40 -40.76 -74.82
N PRO A 8 -25.74 -40.04 -73.75
CA PRO A 8 -26.75 -38.99 -73.83
C PRO A 8 -26.26 -37.90 -74.77
N ARG A 9 -27.18 -37.13 -75.33
CA ARG A 9 -26.85 -35.98 -76.15
C ARG A 9 -26.07 -34.95 -75.33
N LEU A 10 -24.84 -34.67 -75.75
CA LEU A 10 -23.91 -33.77 -75.06
C LEU A 10 -23.54 -32.57 -75.96
N LYS A 11 -23.20 -31.47 -75.30
CA LYS A 11 -22.73 -30.24 -75.97
C LYS A 11 -21.39 -30.49 -76.65
N ASP A 12 -21.17 -29.79 -77.77
CA ASP A 12 -19.98 -29.94 -78.62
C ASP A 12 -18.67 -29.76 -77.82
N LYS A 13 -18.66 -28.86 -76.83
CA LYS A 13 -17.49 -28.63 -75.95
C LYS A 13 -17.07 -29.89 -75.18
N VAL A 14 -18.02 -30.62 -74.61
CA VAL A 14 -17.73 -31.83 -73.81
C VAL A 14 -17.18 -32.95 -74.69
N LEU A 15 -17.68 -33.06 -75.93
CA LEU A 15 -17.19 -34.02 -76.91
C LEU A 15 -15.74 -33.73 -77.32
N ILE A 16 -15.45 -32.46 -77.63
CA ILE A 16 -14.09 -32.03 -78.00
C ILE A 16 -13.11 -32.17 -76.83
N ASP A 17 -13.52 -31.80 -75.61
CA ASP A 17 -12.69 -31.93 -74.41
C ASP A 17 -12.39 -33.41 -74.08
N CYS A 18 -13.34 -34.31 -74.32
CA CYS A 18 -13.11 -35.75 -74.20
C CYS A 18 -12.08 -36.26 -75.22
N LEU A 19 -12.16 -35.82 -76.48
CA LEU A 19 -11.16 -36.20 -77.49
C LEU A 19 -9.78 -35.63 -77.18
N ARG A 20 -9.72 -34.41 -76.62
CA ARG A 20 -8.47 -33.79 -76.17
C ARG A 20 -7.79 -34.62 -75.09
N GLU A 21 -8.54 -35.05 -74.08
CA GLU A 21 -7.99 -35.88 -72.99
C GLU A 21 -7.51 -37.25 -73.48
N ILE A 22 -8.21 -37.85 -74.46
CA ILE A 22 -7.77 -39.08 -75.12
C ILE A 22 -6.49 -38.82 -75.93
N ALA A 23 -6.40 -37.69 -76.62
CA ALA A 23 -5.25 -37.30 -77.44
C ALA A 23 -4.00 -36.93 -76.62
N GLU A 24 -4.17 -36.29 -75.46
CA GLU A 24 -3.09 -35.97 -74.52
C GLU A 24 -2.47 -37.24 -73.93
N LYS A 25 -3.32 -38.18 -73.48
CA LYS A 25 -2.87 -39.46 -72.94
C LYS A 25 -2.17 -40.34 -73.98
N LEU A 26 -2.55 -40.23 -75.25
CA LEU A 26 -2.01 -41.04 -76.36
C LEU A 26 -1.11 -40.24 -77.31
N SER A 27 -0.38 -39.27 -76.75
CA SER A 27 0.48 -38.35 -77.50
C SER A 27 1.55 -39.01 -78.38
N LYS A 28 1.86 -40.29 -78.12
CA LYS A 28 2.83 -41.12 -78.84
C LYS A 28 2.43 -41.51 -80.27
N TYR A 29 1.14 -41.42 -80.64
CA TYR A 29 0.61 -41.98 -81.90
C TYR A 29 0.01 -40.94 -82.87
N ASN A 30 0.30 -39.64 -82.70
CA ASN A 30 -0.15 -38.52 -83.55
C ASN A 30 -1.66 -38.57 -83.88
N PRO A 31 -2.53 -38.33 -82.88
CA PRO A 31 -3.98 -38.44 -83.03
C PRO A 31 -4.54 -37.33 -83.94
N THR A 32 -5.23 -37.73 -85.01
CA THR A 32 -5.92 -36.81 -85.93
C THR A 32 -7.42 -36.87 -85.71
N ALA A 33 -8.05 -35.70 -85.52
CA ALA A 33 -9.49 -35.58 -85.36
C ALA A 33 -10.10 -34.88 -86.58
N SER A 34 -11.32 -35.26 -86.93
CA SER A 34 -12.11 -34.57 -87.94
C SER A 34 -13.55 -34.47 -87.50
N THR A 35 -14.16 -33.32 -87.73
CA THR A 35 -15.55 -33.02 -87.38
C THR A 35 -16.32 -32.61 -88.63
N THR A 36 -17.56 -33.07 -88.75
CA THR A 36 -18.51 -32.64 -89.78
C THR A 36 -19.62 -31.87 -89.09
N LEU A 37 -19.82 -30.61 -89.45
CA LEU A 37 -20.91 -29.79 -88.89
C LEU A 37 -22.15 -29.90 -89.77
N LEU A 38 -23.30 -29.62 -89.16
CA LEU A 38 -24.58 -29.57 -89.86
C LEU A 38 -24.55 -28.50 -90.98
N GLY A 39 -24.59 -28.94 -92.23
CA GLY A 39 -24.64 -28.06 -93.41
C GLY A 39 -23.29 -27.54 -93.93
N SER A 40 -22.14 -28.05 -93.44
CA SER A 40 -20.81 -27.60 -93.89
C SER A 40 -19.87 -28.75 -94.30
N ALA A 41 -18.69 -28.38 -94.81
CA ALA A 41 -17.58 -29.30 -95.08
C ALA A 41 -16.94 -29.84 -93.79
N SER A 42 -16.23 -30.96 -93.90
CA SER A 42 -15.49 -31.60 -92.82
C SER A 42 -14.23 -30.82 -92.46
N ILE A 43 -14.03 -30.50 -91.18
CA ILE A 43 -12.86 -29.80 -90.66
C ILE A 43 -11.95 -30.83 -90.01
N SER A 44 -10.68 -30.89 -90.43
CA SER A 44 -9.67 -31.76 -89.81
C SER A 44 -8.77 -30.93 -88.91
N PHE A 45 -8.48 -31.43 -87.71
CA PHE A 45 -7.68 -30.76 -86.69
C PHE A 45 -6.82 -31.74 -85.91
N GLU A 46 -5.72 -31.24 -85.34
CA GLU A 46 -4.88 -32.00 -84.42
C GLU A 46 -5.57 -32.09 -83.05
N ALA A 47 -5.82 -33.31 -82.58
CA ALA A 47 -6.64 -33.54 -81.40
C ALA A 47 -5.98 -33.05 -80.09
N GLN A 48 -4.66 -32.86 -80.09
CA GLN A 48 -3.89 -32.38 -78.94
C GLN A 48 -4.03 -30.86 -78.72
N ALA A 49 -4.25 -30.09 -79.78
CA ALA A 49 -4.36 -28.64 -79.73
C ALA A 49 -5.55 -28.17 -80.59
N PRO A 50 -6.80 -28.50 -80.22
CA PRO A 50 -7.99 -28.13 -80.98
C PRO A 50 -8.15 -26.60 -81.15
N GLU A 51 -7.52 -25.82 -80.28
CA GLU A 51 -7.56 -24.35 -80.24
C GLU A 51 -6.76 -23.68 -81.38
N ASN A 52 -5.87 -24.41 -82.06
CA ASN A 52 -5.09 -23.89 -83.18
C ASN A 52 -5.92 -23.66 -84.46
N SER A 53 -7.11 -24.25 -84.54
CA SER A 53 -8.05 -24.01 -85.64
C SER A 53 -9.12 -22.98 -85.22
N GLN A 54 -9.19 -21.86 -85.95
CA GLN A 54 -10.11 -20.76 -85.62
C GLN A 54 -11.58 -21.24 -85.55
N GLU A 55 -11.96 -22.15 -86.45
CA GLU A 55 -13.32 -22.69 -86.57
C GLU A 55 -13.75 -23.53 -85.34
N ILE A 56 -12.84 -24.29 -84.74
CA ILE A 56 -13.13 -25.11 -83.56
C ILE A 56 -13.13 -24.27 -82.29
N SER A 57 -12.26 -23.25 -82.22
CA SER A 57 -12.27 -22.30 -81.11
C SER A 57 -13.62 -21.55 -81.02
N GLU A 58 -14.24 -21.24 -82.16
CA GLU A 58 -15.58 -20.65 -82.20
C GLU A 58 -16.67 -21.64 -81.77
N LEU A 59 -16.59 -22.90 -82.16
CA LEU A 59 -17.52 -23.94 -81.73
C LEU A 59 -17.47 -24.18 -80.21
N ILE A 60 -16.26 -24.23 -79.64
CA ILE A 60 -16.06 -24.35 -78.18
C ILE A 60 -16.65 -23.15 -77.44
N LYS A 61 -16.51 -21.94 -77.99
CA LYS A 61 -17.09 -20.71 -77.41
C LYS A 61 -18.62 -20.67 -77.51
N LYS A 62 -19.18 -21.10 -78.64
CA LYS A 62 -20.63 -21.08 -78.91
C LYS A 62 -21.39 -22.17 -78.12
N ASN A 63 -20.70 -23.19 -77.61
CA ASN A 63 -21.25 -24.26 -76.76
C ASN A 63 -22.54 -24.88 -77.33
N SER A 64 -22.52 -25.14 -78.64
CA SER A 64 -23.66 -25.55 -79.45
C SER A 64 -23.79 -27.08 -79.55
N GLU A 65 -24.74 -27.52 -80.38
CA GLU A 65 -24.93 -28.91 -80.82
C GLU A 65 -24.92 -29.00 -82.36
N LEU A 66 -23.86 -28.46 -82.98
CA LEU A 66 -23.72 -28.39 -84.43
C LEU A 66 -22.91 -29.55 -85.03
N ILE A 67 -22.13 -30.27 -84.22
CA ILE A 67 -21.35 -31.43 -84.68
C ILE A 67 -22.27 -32.61 -85.04
N PHE A 68 -22.26 -33.00 -86.29
CA PHE A 68 -23.07 -34.13 -86.79
C PHE A 68 -22.32 -35.47 -86.71
N ASN A 69 -21.04 -35.45 -87.08
CA ASN A 69 -20.16 -36.60 -87.01
C ASN A 69 -18.79 -36.14 -86.54
N LEU A 70 -18.20 -36.89 -85.60
CA LEU A 70 -16.88 -36.62 -85.07
C LEU A 70 -16.06 -37.90 -85.11
N SER A 71 -14.89 -37.86 -85.73
CA SER A 71 -14.00 -39.01 -85.80
C SER A 71 -12.61 -38.67 -85.29
N LEU A 72 -12.06 -39.56 -84.46
CA LEU A 72 -10.68 -39.52 -83.99
C LEU A 72 -9.97 -40.78 -84.48
N THR A 73 -8.79 -40.62 -85.08
CA THR A 73 -7.94 -41.74 -85.51
C THR A 73 -6.63 -41.71 -84.73
N VAL A 74 -6.31 -42.81 -84.05
CA VAL A 74 -5.09 -42.97 -83.25
C VAL A 74 -4.48 -44.34 -83.56
N GLY A 75 -3.30 -44.40 -84.19
CA GLY A 75 -2.56 -45.66 -84.36
C GLY A 75 -3.35 -46.82 -85.01
N ASP A 76 -4.17 -46.51 -86.03
CA ASP A 76 -5.10 -47.44 -86.71
C ASP A 76 -6.34 -47.85 -85.89
N PHE A 77 -6.65 -47.14 -84.80
CA PHE A 77 -7.91 -47.24 -84.06
C PHE A 77 -8.78 -46.02 -84.35
N HIS A 78 -9.99 -46.27 -84.83
CA HIS A 78 -10.95 -45.23 -85.18
C HIS A 78 -12.06 -45.15 -84.14
N ILE A 79 -12.27 -43.96 -83.62
CA ILE A 79 -13.40 -43.61 -82.75
C ILE A 79 -14.31 -42.74 -83.60
N ARG A 80 -15.56 -43.13 -83.81
CA ARG A 80 -16.54 -42.34 -84.56
C ARG A 80 -17.75 -42.08 -83.69
N LEU A 81 -18.18 -40.84 -83.62
CA LEU A 81 -19.36 -40.41 -82.89
C LEU A 81 -20.38 -39.90 -83.88
N TYR A 82 -21.54 -40.54 -83.90
CA TYR A 82 -22.67 -40.19 -84.73
C TYR A 82 -23.76 -39.56 -83.86
N ARG A 83 -24.09 -38.30 -84.15
CA ARG A 83 -25.19 -37.62 -83.46
C ARG A 83 -26.53 -38.22 -83.87
N GLY A 84 -27.30 -38.69 -82.90
CA GLY A 84 -28.56 -39.40 -83.13
C GLY A 84 -28.43 -40.82 -83.67
N GLY A 85 -27.22 -41.39 -83.71
CA GLY A 85 -26.97 -42.75 -84.16
C GLY A 85 -26.62 -42.90 -85.65
N ALA A 86 -26.08 -44.08 -86.00
CA ALA A 86 -25.61 -44.40 -87.35
C ALA A 86 -26.72 -44.89 -88.30
N GLY A 87 -27.89 -45.29 -87.76
CA GLY A 87 -29.06 -45.75 -88.54
C GLY A 87 -30.19 -44.73 -88.61
N GLU A 88 -31.06 -44.87 -89.61
CA GLU A 88 -32.33 -44.11 -89.69
C GLU A 88 -33.50 -44.96 -89.14
N PRO A 89 -34.43 -44.39 -88.35
CA PRO A 89 -34.50 -43.00 -87.89
C PRO A 89 -33.53 -42.70 -86.74
N LYS A 90 -33.07 -41.45 -86.66
CA LYS A 90 -32.12 -40.98 -85.64
C LYS A 90 -32.78 -40.76 -84.29
N SER A 91 -32.14 -41.18 -83.21
CA SER A 91 -32.60 -40.95 -81.84
C SER A 91 -32.42 -39.47 -81.47
N PRO A 92 -33.45 -38.79 -80.95
CA PRO A 92 -33.33 -37.40 -80.51
C PRO A 92 -32.55 -37.23 -79.20
N TYR A 93 -32.42 -38.30 -78.40
CA TYR A 93 -31.90 -38.27 -77.03
C TYR A 93 -30.48 -38.84 -76.84
N THR A 94 -30.04 -39.73 -77.74
CA THR A 94 -28.75 -40.42 -77.62
C THR A 94 -27.87 -40.23 -78.84
N ASP A 95 -26.56 -40.19 -78.61
CA ASP A 95 -25.53 -40.26 -79.65
C ASP A 95 -24.84 -41.64 -79.58
N GLU A 96 -24.30 -42.12 -80.70
CA GLU A 96 -23.61 -43.42 -80.78
C GLU A 96 -22.12 -43.22 -81.00
N VAL A 97 -21.31 -43.79 -80.12
CA VAL A 97 -19.85 -43.85 -80.24
C VAL A 97 -19.46 -45.26 -80.69
N GLN A 98 -18.87 -45.35 -81.87
CA GLN A 98 -18.34 -46.57 -82.44
C GLN A 98 -16.82 -46.62 -82.26
N LEU A 99 -16.35 -47.68 -81.63
CA LEU A 99 -14.95 -48.03 -81.47
C LEU A 99 -14.61 -49.10 -82.50
N ILE A 100 -13.79 -48.74 -83.49
CA ILE A 100 -13.40 -49.59 -84.62
C ILE A 100 -11.89 -49.79 -84.57
N PRO A 101 -11.40 -50.94 -84.09
CA PRO A 101 -9.99 -51.29 -84.22
C PRO A 101 -9.69 -51.68 -85.68
N GLY A 102 -8.71 -51.02 -86.29
CA GLY A 102 -8.17 -51.38 -87.61
C GLY A 102 -7.39 -52.68 -87.58
N HIS A 103 -7.12 -53.22 -88.77
CA HIS A 103 -6.46 -54.52 -88.93
C HIS A 103 -4.99 -54.52 -88.45
N ASN A 104 -4.33 -53.36 -88.38
CA ASN A 104 -2.95 -53.19 -87.94
C ASN A 104 -2.84 -52.24 -86.72
N CYS A 105 -3.79 -52.36 -85.78
CA CYS A 105 -3.82 -51.56 -84.55
C CYS A 105 -2.55 -51.74 -83.70
N LYS A 106 -1.83 -50.64 -83.46
CA LYS A 106 -0.57 -50.61 -82.69
C LYS A 106 -0.76 -50.34 -81.19
N LEU A 107 -2.01 -50.27 -80.73
CA LEU A 107 -2.38 -49.96 -79.33
C LEU A 107 -2.42 -51.23 -78.49
N ASP A 108 -1.88 -51.14 -77.28
CA ASP A 108 -1.92 -52.23 -76.31
C ASP A 108 -3.35 -52.49 -75.79
N ALA A 109 -3.60 -53.67 -75.23
CA ALA A 109 -4.90 -54.00 -74.61
C ALA A 109 -5.25 -53.08 -73.43
N ILE A 110 -4.24 -52.63 -72.68
CA ILE A 110 -4.40 -51.70 -71.55
C ILE A 110 -4.82 -50.31 -72.06
N GLU A 111 -4.13 -49.79 -73.08
CA GLU A 111 -4.42 -48.50 -73.69
C GLU A 111 -5.83 -48.45 -74.29
N ARG A 112 -6.27 -49.54 -74.95
CA ARG A 112 -7.65 -49.66 -75.46
C ARG A 112 -8.70 -49.64 -74.35
N THR A 113 -8.41 -50.28 -73.22
CA THR A 113 -9.30 -50.29 -72.05
C THR A 113 -9.39 -48.90 -71.42
N GLU A 114 -8.29 -48.16 -71.37
CA GLU A 114 -8.25 -46.80 -70.84
C GLU A 114 -9.02 -45.80 -71.73
N ILE A 115 -8.95 -45.95 -73.06
CA ILE A 115 -9.79 -45.18 -73.98
C ILE A 115 -11.27 -45.45 -73.69
N GLY A 116 -11.65 -46.72 -73.58
CA GLY A 116 -13.02 -47.11 -73.25
C GLY A 116 -13.48 -46.52 -71.91
N TYR A 117 -12.65 -46.60 -70.87
CA TYR A 117 -12.93 -46.02 -69.55
C TYR A 117 -13.07 -44.50 -69.59
N THR A 118 -12.21 -43.80 -70.32
CA THR A 118 -12.25 -42.34 -70.45
C THR A 118 -13.53 -41.89 -71.15
N ILE A 119 -13.94 -42.61 -72.22
CA ILE A 119 -15.20 -42.37 -72.94
C ILE A 119 -16.40 -42.62 -72.03
N VAL A 120 -16.46 -43.77 -71.36
CA VAL A 120 -17.57 -44.11 -70.45
C VAL A 120 -17.69 -43.10 -69.32
N LYS A 121 -16.57 -42.69 -68.71
CA LYS A 121 -16.54 -41.75 -67.58
C LYS A 121 -16.89 -40.32 -67.97
N LYS A 122 -16.38 -39.81 -69.08
CA LYS A 122 -16.56 -38.41 -69.50
C LYS A 122 -17.84 -38.20 -70.29
N LEU A 123 -18.12 -39.10 -71.23
CA LEU A 123 -19.31 -39.02 -72.08
C LEU A 123 -20.53 -39.67 -71.43
N LYS A 124 -20.38 -40.24 -70.23
CA LYS A 124 -21.47 -40.83 -69.43
C LYS A 124 -22.25 -41.87 -70.22
N ALA A 125 -21.54 -42.91 -70.65
CA ALA A 125 -22.13 -43.98 -71.42
C ALA A 125 -23.36 -44.58 -70.74
N ILE A 126 -24.35 -44.90 -71.55
CA ILE A 126 -25.61 -45.51 -71.18
C ILE A 126 -25.63 -46.93 -71.77
N GLU A 127 -25.97 -47.91 -70.94
CA GLU A 127 -26.19 -49.28 -71.39
C GLU A 127 -27.70 -49.49 -71.65
N PRO A 128 -28.17 -49.48 -72.92
CA PRO A 128 -29.54 -49.87 -73.22
C PRO A 128 -29.70 -51.38 -72.99
N GLY A 129 -30.74 -51.80 -72.26
CA GLY A 129 -31.07 -53.23 -72.06
C GLY A 129 -31.09 -53.74 -70.62
N ARG A 130 -30.88 -52.89 -69.61
CA ARG A 130 -31.05 -53.29 -68.19
C ARG A 130 -32.47 -53.08 -67.65
N THR A 131 -33.46 -52.86 -68.52
CA THR A 131 -34.84 -52.70 -68.08
C THR A 131 -35.56 -54.05 -67.93
N VAL A 132 -36.10 -54.30 -66.74
CA VAL A 132 -36.93 -55.48 -66.45
C VAL A 132 -38.34 -55.23 -66.99
N GLY A 133 -38.66 -55.68 -68.20
CA GLY A 133 -40.03 -55.66 -68.72
C GLY A 133 -40.14 -55.57 -70.24
N GLY A 134 -40.44 -56.68 -70.90
CA GLY A 134 -40.35 -56.82 -72.36
C GLY A 134 -41.42 -56.13 -73.24
N LYS A 135 -41.97 -54.97 -72.89
CA LYS A 135 -42.96 -54.25 -73.74
C LYS A 135 -42.96 -52.72 -73.60
N THR A 136 -41.81 -52.07 -73.48
CA THR A 136 -41.70 -50.60 -73.55
C THR A 136 -41.18 -50.16 -74.91
N SER A 137 -41.59 -48.97 -75.39
CA SER A 137 -41.04 -48.40 -76.62
C SER A 137 -39.55 -48.09 -76.41
N LYS A 138 -38.73 -48.15 -77.47
CA LYS A 138 -37.27 -47.88 -77.39
C LYS A 138 -36.94 -46.54 -76.72
N GLU A 139 -37.80 -45.54 -76.92
CA GLU A 139 -37.65 -44.20 -76.33
C GLU A 139 -37.85 -44.19 -74.81
N GLN A 140 -38.75 -45.02 -74.27
CA GLN A 140 -38.98 -45.12 -72.83
C GLN A 140 -37.81 -45.81 -72.12
N GLU A 141 -37.20 -46.80 -72.76
CA GLU A 141 -36.00 -47.47 -72.24
C GLU A 141 -34.79 -46.52 -72.23
N GLU A 142 -34.61 -45.73 -73.29
CA GLU A 142 -33.57 -44.68 -73.34
C GLU A 142 -33.77 -43.64 -72.23
N LEU A 143 -35.00 -43.16 -72.02
CA LEU A 143 -35.29 -42.20 -70.95
C LEU A 143 -35.04 -42.80 -69.55
N ALA A 144 -35.46 -44.04 -69.30
CA ALA A 144 -35.25 -44.71 -68.01
C ALA A 144 -33.75 -44.86 -67.68
N SER A 145 -32.95 -45.24 -68.67
CA SER A 145 -31.50 -45.40 -68.50
C SER A 145 -30.76 -44.07 -68.24
N ILE A 146 -31.23 -42.96 -68.82
CA ILE A 146 -30.74 -41.61 -68.50
C ILE A 146 -31.05 -41.27 -67.05
N HIS A 147 -32.28 -41.52 -66.59
CA HIS A 147 -32.67 -41.24 -65.21
C HIS A 147 -31.84 -42.04 -64.21
N GLU A 148 -31.66 -43.34 -64.42
CA GLU A 148 -30.84 -44.19 -63.57
C GLU A 148 -29.39 -43.70 -63.48
N ALA A 149 -28.79 -43.34 -64.63
CA ALA A 149 -27.44 -42.77 -64.67
C ALA A 149 -27.34 -41.42 -63.92
N THR A 150 -28.38 -40.58 -63.98
CA THR A 150 -28.41 -39.32 -63.21
C THR A 150 -28.55 -39.56 -61.71
N LEU A 151 -29.35 -40.55 -61.29
CA LEU A 151 -29.54 -40.89 -59.89
C LEU A 151 -28.25 -41.44 -59.28
N SER A 152 -27.63 -42.43 -59.92
CA SER A 152 -26.34 -42.99 -59.47
C SER A 152 -25.27 -41.91 -59.31
N ARG A 153 -25.26 -40.89 -60.19
CA ARG A 153 -24.33 -39.77 -60.08
C ARG A 153 -24.64 -38.84 -58.92
N LEU A 154 -25.92 -38.59 -58.65
CA LEU A 154 -26.32 -37.80 -57.48
C LEU A 154 -25.95 -38.52 -56.19
N GLU A 155 -26.06 -39.85 -56.17
CA GLU A 155 -25.61 -40.69 -55.05
C GLU A 155 -24.09 -40.55 -54.84
N GLU A 156 -23.28 -40.70 -55.89
CA GLU A 156 -21.82 -40.54 -55.80
C GLU A 156 -21.41 -39.13 -55.33
N LEU A 157 -22.09 -38.09 -55.84
CA LEU A 157 -21.84 -36.71 -55.41
C LEU A 157 -22.21 -36.47 -53.95
N ASN A 158 -23.33 -37.03 -53.50
CA ASN A 158 -23.76 -36.93 -52.11
C ASN A 158 -22.79 -37.67 -51.19
N GLU A 159 -22.36 -38.89 -51.56
CA GLU A 159 -21.36 -39.65 -50.80
C GLU A 159 -20.06 -38.85 -50.65
N LYS A 160 -19.56 -38.29 -51.76
CA LYS A 160 -18.35 -37.47 -51.75
C LYS A 160 -18.50 -36.21 -50.88
N LEU A 161 -19.63 -35.52 -50.98
CA LEU A 161 -19.90 -34.33 -50.16
C LEU A 161 -19.94 -34.69 -48.67
N ILE A 162 -20.58 -35.81 -48.31
CA ILE A 162 -20.63 -36.29 -46.92
C ILE A 162 -19.21 -36.57 -46.41
N PHE A 163 -18.39 -37.25 -47.22
CA PHE A 163 -17.00 -37.56 -46.86
C PHE A 163 -16.17 -36.29 -46.67
N ASP A 164 -16.20 -35.37 -47.63
CA ASP A 164 -15.46 -34.10 -47.58
C ASP A 164 -15.92 -33.24 -46.38
N SER A 165 -17.23 -33.21 -46.09
CA SER A 165 -17.79 -32.50 -44.94
C SER A 165 -17.32 -33.12 -43.62
N HIS A 166 -17.27 -34.45 -43.54
CA HIS A 166 -16.80 -35.15 -42.35
C HIS A 166 -15.30 -34.91 -42.13
N GLU A 167 -14.46 -34.99 -43.16
CA GLU A 167 -13.04 -34.66 -43.04
C GLU A 167 -12.82 -33.21 -42.60
N TYR A 168 -13.57 -32.27 -43.17
CA TYR A 168 -13.49 -30.87 -42.80
C TYR A 168 -13.84 -30.64 -41.33
N ARG A 169 -14.94 -31.26 -40.86
CA ARG A 169 -15.33 -31.19 -39.43
C ARG A 169 -14.25 -31.76 -38.51
N LYS A 170 -13.68 -32.92 -38.86
CA LYS A 170 -12.63 -33.55 -38.06
C LYS A 170 -11.38 -32.66 -37.96
N LYS A 171 -10.96 -32.02 -39.05
CA LYS A 171 -9.83 -31.08 -39.05
C LYS A 171 -10.12 -29.87 -38.17
N LEU A 172 -11.31 -29.28 -38.31
CA LEU A 172 -11.72 -28.12 -37.53
C LEU A 172 -11.79 -28.41 -36.03
N GLU A 173 -12.35 -29.57 -35.65
CA GLU A 173 -12.39 -30.01 -34.25
C GLU A 173 -10.98 -30.20 -33.67
N ALA A 174 -10.08 -30.84 -34.42
CA ALA A 174 -8.69 -31.01 -34.00
C ALA A 174 -7.98 -29.66 -33.80
N GLU A 175 -8.15 -28.71 -34.73
CA GLU A 175 -7.59 -27.36 -34.58
C GLU A 175 -8.19 -26.61 -33.39
N HIS A 176 -9.49 -26.75 -33.16
CA HIS A 176 -10.17 -26.09 -32.04
C HIS A 176 -9.70 -26.66 -30.69
N LEU A 177 -9.58 -27.98 -30.58
CA LEU A 177 -9.04 -28.63 -29.38
C LEU A 177 -7.60 -28.21 -29.11
N ASN A 178 -6.76 -28.14 -30.14
CA ASN A 178 -5.37 -27.66 -30.00
C ASN A 178 -5.33 -26.22 -29.51
N LYS A 179 -6.16 -25.32 -30.08
CA LYS A 179 -6.25 -23.93 -29.62
C LYS A 179 -6.70 -23.83 -28.17
N LEU A 180 -7.73 -24.57 -27.77
CA LEU A 180 -8.19 -24.61 -26.38
C LEU A 180 -7.07 -25.08 -25.44
N HIS A 181 -6.35 -26.14 -25.80
CA HIS A 181 -5.23 -26.64 -25.00
C HIS A 181 -4.13 -25.59 -24.84
N THR A 182 -3.67 -24.99 -25.93
CA THR A 182 -2.63 -23.96 -25.87
C THR A 182 -3.05 -22.74 -25.05
N LEU A 183 -4.33 -22.38 -25.11
CA LEU A 183 -4.88 -21.26 -24.36
C LEU A 183 -4.95 -21.60 -22.87
N GLU A 184 -5.42 -22.78 -22.51
CA GLU A 184 -5.47 -23.26 -21.12
C GLU A 184 -4.05 -23.36 -20.50
N GLU A 185 -3.07 -23.85 -21.25
CA GLU A 185 -1.67 -23.86 -20.83
C GLU A 185 -1.12 -22.44 -20.62
N ALA A 186 -1.44 -21.50 -21.52
CA ALA A 186 -1.03 -20.10 -21.38
C ALA A 186 -1.71 -19.41 -20.17
N PHE A 187 -2.97 -19.74 -19.89
CA PHE A 187 -3.69 -19.20 -18.73
C PHE A 187 -3.14 -19.75 -17.41
N SER A 188 -2.97 -21.08 -17.31
CA SER A 188 -2.43 -21.72 -16.11
C SER A 188 -1.00 -21.29 -15.79
N THR A 189 -0.13 -21.14 -16.80
CA THR A 189 1.22 -20.59 -16.61
C THR A 189 1.18 -19.14 -16.10
N ARG A 190 0.32 -18.29 -16.67
CA ARG A 190 0.16 -16.91 -16.24
C ARG A 190 -0.41 -16.79 -14.82
N GLU A 191 -1.33 -17.67 -14.44
CA GLU A 191 -1.87 -17.73 -13.08
C GLU A 191 -0.78 -18.14 -12.07
N GLN A 192 0.05 -19.12 -12.41
CA GLN A 192 1.21 -19.50 -11.60
C GLN A 192 2.24 -18.37 -11.47
N GLU A 193 2.51 -17.61 -12.53
CA GLU A 193 3.40 -16.45 -12.46
C GLU A 193 2.82 -15.32 -11.60
N LEU A 194 1.52 -15.02 -11.76
CA LEU A 194 0.83 -14.00 -10.96
C LEU A 194 0.80 -14.35 -9.49
N THR A 195 0.52 -15.61 -9.15
CA THR A 195 0.51 -16.09 -7.76
C THR A 195 1.90 -16.03 -7.12
N LYS A 196 2.95 -16.43 -7.84
CA LYS A 196 4.35 -16.28 -7.40
C LYS A 196 4.73 -14.81 -7.19
N ASN A 197 4.33 -13.93 -8.10
CA ASN A 197 4.58 -12.49 -7.97
C ASN A 197 3.84 -11.89 -6.78
N HIS A 198 2.59 -12.30 -6.55
CA HIS A 198 1.80 -11.85 -5.41
C HIS A 198 2.42 -12.32 -4.08
N GLN A 199 2.82 -13.59 -3.99
CA GLN A 199 3.52 -14.13 -2.81
C GLN A 199 4.82 -13.35 -2.52
N ARG A 200 5.65 -13.13 -3.54
CA ARG A 200 6.88 -12.35 -3.40
C ARG A 200 6.61 -10.91 -2.93
N LEU A 201 5.59 -10.27 -3.48
CA LEU A 201 5.22 -8.91 -3.07
C LEU A 201 4.68 -8.87 -1.64
N SER A 202 3.88 -9.86 -1.23
CA SER A 202 3.41 -9.95 0.15
C SER A 202 4.54 -10.20 1.13
N GLU A 203 5.51 -11.05 0.80
CA GLU A 203 6.71 -11.28 1.61
C GLU A 203 7.54 -9.99 1.75
N GLN A 204 7.75 -9.27 0.64
CA GLN A 204 8.46 -7.98 0.65
C GLN A 204 7.72 -6.90 1.47
N LEU A 205 6.39 -6.88 1.43
CA LEU A 205 5.60 -5.95 2.24
C LEU A 205 5.69 -6.33 3.72
N GLN A 206 5.58 -7.60 4.05
CA GLN A 206 5.68 -8.08 5.42
C GLN A 206 7.06 -7.81 6.02
N GLU A 207 8.14 -8.02 5.27
CA GLU A 207 9.50 -7.69 5.69
C GLU A 207 9.66 -6.18 5.92
N LYS A 208 9.11 -5.35 5.03
CA LYS A 208 9.12 -3.90 5.20
C LYS A 208 8.31 -3.44 6.41
N GLU A 209 7.16 -4.04 6.65
CA GLU A 209 6.31 -3.75 7.81
C GLU A 209 7.02 -4.10 9.11
N GLN A 210 7.63 -5.29 9.18
CA GLN A 210 8.44 -5.71 10.34
C GLN A 210 9.62 -4.75 10.59
N ALA A 211 10.37 -4.41 9.53
CA ALA A 211 11.46 -3.44 9.64
C ALA A 211 10.97 -2.05 10.08
N PHE A 212 9.77 -1.64 9.66
CA PHE A 212 9.16 -0.38 10.09
C PHE A 212 8.72 -0.41 11.55
N GLU A 213 8.14 -1.51 12.02
CA GLU A 213 7.75 -1.69 13.41
C GLU A 213 8.97 -1.70 14.34
N GLU A 214 10.03 -2.42 13.98
CA GLU A 214 11.30 -2.40 14.72
C GLU A 214 11.86 -0.98 14.82
N ARG A 215 11.91 -0.26 13.69
CA ARG A 215 12.39 1.12 13.66
C ARG A 215 11.51 2.08 14.46
N LYS A 216 10.20 1.88 14.47
CA LYS A 216 9.26 2.65 15.29
C LYS A 216 9.51 2.40 16.78
N ASN A 217 9.68 1.14 17.19
CA ASN A 217 9.96 0.77 18.58
C ASN A 217 11.31 1.35 19.06
N GLU A 218 12.33 1.36 18.19
CA GLU A 218 13.61 2.03 18.48
C GLU A 218 13.47 3.55 18.61
N LEU A 219 12.64 4.19 17.77
CA LEU A 219 12.42 5.63 17.84
C LEU A 219 11.61 6.04 19.07
N ASP A 220 10.57 5.29 19.42
CA ASP A 220 9.73 5.57 20.60
C ASP A 220 10.54 5.43 21.91
N SER A 221 11.39 4.41 22.03
CA SER A 221 12.29 4.23 23.20
C SER A 221 13.33 5.36 23.32
N LYS A 222 13.93 5.78 22.20
CA LYS A 222 14.86 6.93 22.16
C LYS A 222 14.16 8.25 22.47
N SER A 223 12.95 8.47 21.95
CA SER A 223 12.17 9.69 22.13
C SER A 223 11.72 9.87 23.59
N ASN A 224 11.21 8.81 24.23
CA ASN A 224 10.75 8.89 25.62
C ASN A 224 11.89 9.25 26.58
N THR A 225 13.09 8.72 26.34
CA THR A 225 14.30 9.04 27.10
C THR A 225 14.75 10.49 26.87
N HIS A 226 14.74 10.96 25.61
CA HIS A 226 15.13 12.32 25.27
C HIS A 226 14.16 13.38 25.81
N ALA A 227 12.85 13.15 25.69
CA ALA A 227 11.82 14.07 26.19
C ALA A 227 11.92 14.27 27.70
N ARG A 228 12.14 13.19 28.47
CA ARG A 228 12.35 13.25 29.92
C ARG A 228 13.60 14.04 30.29
N ARG A 229 14.71 13.81 29.58
CA ARG A 229 15.97 14.54 29.78
C ARG A 229 15.87 16.03 29.42
N GLN A 230 15.02 16.38 28.45
CA GLN A 230 14.79 17.78 28.06
C GLN A 230 13.96 18.51 29.11
N ILE A 231 12.84 17.95 29.58
CA ILE A 231 12.03 18.52 30.67
C ILE A 231 12.90 18.76 31.92
N ARG A 232 13.79 17.82 32.24
CA ARG A 232 14.76 17.95 33.35
C ARG A 232 15.69 19.14 33.15
N LYS A 233 16.33 19.25 31.98
CA LYS A 233 17.22 20.37 31.66
C LYS A 233 16.49 21.70 31.74
N ASP A 234 15.25 21.74 31.28
CA ASP A 234 14.42 22.94 31.31
C ASP A 234 14.12 23.35 32.76
N ILE A 235 13.68 22.43 33.63
CA ILE A 235 13.44 22.68 35.06
C ILE A 235 14.72 23.16 35.78
N ILE A 236 15.85 22.49 35.57
CA ILE A 236 17.14 22.88 36.18
C ILE A 236 17.57 24.25 35.65
N SER A 237 17.39 24.51 34.35
CA SER A 237 17.74 25.80 33.75
C SER A 237 16.85 26.93 34.24
N GLU A 238 15.56 26.68 34.45
CA GLU A 238 14.58 27.63 35.01
C GLU A 238 14.93 27.96 36.47
N ILE A 239 15.26 26.95 37.28
CA ILE A 239 15.72 27.12 38.67
C ILE A 239 17.04 27.88 38.71
N LYS A 240 18.02 27.50 37.87
CA LYS A 240 19.31 28.18 37.76
C LYS A 240 19.16 29.61 37.26
N LYS A 241 18.24 29.88 36.33
CA LYS A 241 17.94 31.23 35.82
C LYS A 241 17.37 32.10 36.93
N ARG A 242 16.38 31.57 37.68
CA ARG A 242 15.84 32.22 38.89
C ARG A 242 16.91 32.41 39.97
N GLN A 243 17.90 31.53 40.03
CA GLN A 243 19.03 31.65 40.94
C GLN A 243 20.05 32.70 40.49
N THR A 244 20.40 32.78 39.20
CA THR A 244 21.31 33.82 38.70
C THR A 244 20.70 35.22 38.81
N GLU A 245 19.37 35.32 38.79
CA GLU A 245 18.62 36.53 39.07
C GLU A 245 18.33 36.74 40.57
N PHE A 246 19.15 36.17 41.49
CA PHE A 246 19.12 36.45 42.94
C PHE A 246 19.53 37.90 43.27
N LYS A 247 18.78 38.86 42.76
CA LYS A 247 18.40 40.00 43.58
C LYS A 247 17.21 39.51 44.39
N LEU A 248 17.21 39.74 45.71
CA LEU A 248 15.98 39.71 46.52
C LEU A 248 14.85 40.24 45.64
N THR A 249 13.75 39.50 45.48
CA THR A 249 12.55 39.98 44.77
C THR A 249 12.39 41.45 45.10
N SER A 250 12.20 42.30 44.09
CA SER A 250 12.19 43.75 44.27
C SER A 250 11.30 44.19 45.44
N GLY A 251 10.22 43.44 45.70
CA GLY A 251 9.33 43.56 46.86
C GLY A 251 9.94 43.24 48.24
N THR A 252 10.82 42.25 48.37
CA THR A 252 11.47 41.91 49.67
C THR A 252 12.61 42.87 49.99
N ASN A 253 13.37 43.31 48.99
CA ASN A 253 14.42 44.32 49.22
C ASN A 253 13.82 45.72 49.47
N SER A 254 12.69 46.05 48.83
CA SER A 254 11.98 47.31 49.06
C SER A 254 11.30 47.38 50.43
N LEU A 255 11.14 46.26 51.14
CA LEU A 255 10.69 46.23 52.54
C LEU A 255 11.84 46.54 53.53
N ARG A 256 13.10 46.28 53.14
CA ARG A 256 14.27 46.57 53.98
C ARG A 256 14.56 48.06 54.06
N THR A 257 14.50 48.75 52.92
CA THR A 257 14.86 50.17 52.81
C THR A 257 14.01 51.11 53.68
N PRO A 258 12.66 50.99 53.78
CA PRO A 258 11.88 51.87 54.64
C PRO A 258 12.13 51.59 56.12
N VAL A 259 12.30 50.33 56.53
CA VAL A 259 12.57 49.97 57.93
C VAL A 259 13.97 50.44 58.36
N ALA A 260 14.97 50.24 57.50
CA ALA A 260 16.32 50.74 57.74
C ALA A 260 16.35 52.27 57.75
N ALA A 261 15.65 52.93 56.83
CA ALA A 261 15.54 54.39 56.79
C ALA A 261 14.79 54.96 58.00
N SER A 262 13.72 54.32 58.46
CA SER A 262 13.00 54.73 59.67
C SER A 262 13.86 54.56 60.92
N MET A 263 14.64 53.48 61.00
CA MET A 263 15.50 53.21 62.14
C MET A 263 16.72 54.14 62.16
N LEU A 264 17.34 54.39 61.01
CA LEU A 264 18.39 55.39 60.86
C LEU A 264 17.86 56.80 61.17
N GLY A 265 16.67 57.14 60.68
CA GLY A 265 16.01 58.41 60.98
C GLY A 265 15.76 58.59 62.48
N LEU A 266 15.34 57.52 63.18
CA LEU A 266 15.12 57.52 64.62
C LEU A 266 16.44 57.62 65.41
N ILE A 267 17.51 56.95 64.97
CA ILE A 267 18.86 57.09 65.56
C ILE A 267 19.36 58.53 65.38
N VAL A 268 19.26 59.08 64.17
CA VAL A 268 19.67 60.47 63.87
C VAL A 268 18.84 61.47 64.69
N LEU A 269 17.53 61.23 64.84
CA LEU A 269 16.65 62.03 65.67
C LEU A 269 17.09 62.03 67.15
N PHE A 270 17.36 60.87 67.74
CA PHE A 270 17.84 60.80 69.12
C PHE A 270 19.21 61.44 69.31
N ILE A 271 20.12 61.30 68.35
CA ILE A 271 21.43 61.98 68.37
C ILE A 271 21.25 63.50 68.28
N ALA A 272 20.39 64.00 67.39
CA ALA A 272 20.11 65.42 67.24
C ALA A 272 19.44 66.00 68.50
N LEU A 273 18.45 65.30 69.07
CA LEU A 273 17.78 65.69 70.31
C LEU A 273 18.73 65.65 71.51
N ALA A 274 19.61 64.66 71.60
CA ALA A 274 20.67 64.61 72.61
C ALA A 274 21.63 65.80 72.45
N GLY A 275 22.01 66.14 71.20
CA GLY A 275 22.85 67.31 70.91
C GLY A 275 22.20 68.64 71.31
N PHE A 276 20.91 68.82 71.02
CA PHE A 276 20.16 70.01 71.42
C PHE A 276 19.98 70.08 72.95
N SER A 277 19.70 68.94 73.58
CA SER A 277 19.57 68.82 75.04
C SER A 277 20.87 69.15 75.78
N ILE A 278 22.04 68.86 75.21
CA ILE A 278 23.34 69.28 75.77
C ILE A 278 23.43 70.81 75.83
N ARG A 279 22.97 71.50 74.79
CA ARG A 279 22.94 72.97 74.75
C ARG A 279 21.99 73.54 75.80
N ASP A 280 20.78 72.98 75.92
CA ASP A 280 19.80 73.40 76.93
C ASP A 280 20.30 73.13 78.36
N PHE A 281 20.96 71.99 78.57
CA PHE A 281 21.59 71.64 79.83
C PHE A 281 22.71 72.62 80.19
N TYR A 282 23.55 73.00 79.22
CA TYR A 282 24.61 74.00 79.42
C TYR A 282 24.04 75.40 79.74
N HIS A 283 22.97 75.83 79.05
CA HIS A 283 22.29 77.08 79.38
C HIS A 283 21.66 77.06 80.78
N ALA A 284 21.04 75.94 81.19
CA ALA A 284 20.48 75.78 82.53
C ALA A 284 21.56 75.80 83.63
N LEU A 285 22.75 75.23 83.36
CA LEU A 285 23.92 75.29 84.24
C LEU A 285 24.42 76.73 84.45
N THR A 286 24.40 77.57 83.41
CA THR A 286 24.86 78.97 83.52
C THR A 286 23.92 79.89 84.29
N LEU A 287 22.61 79.56 84.37
CA LEU A 287 21.59 80.39 85.02
C LEU A 287 21.37 80.06 86.51
N ASN A 288 22.02 79.00 87.03
CA ASN A 288 22.05 78.63 88.46
C ASN A 288 20.67 78.38 89.14
N ASP A 289 19.64 78.07 88.36
CA ASP A 289 18.30 77.68 88.87
C ASP A 289 18.25 76.17 89.17
N THR A 290 18.32 75.81 90.46
CA THR A 290 18.39 74.40 90.91
C THR A 290 17.15 73.58 90.56
N SER A 291 15.96 74.19 90.49
CA SER A 291 14.72 73.54 90.06
C SER A 291 14.60 73.37 88.54
N ALA A 292 15.35 74.16 87.75
CA ALA A 292 15.32 74.10 86.29
C ALA A 292 16.30 73.06 85.69
N LEU A 293 17.21 72.50 86.50
CA LEU A 293 18.23 71.53 86.05
C LEU A 293 17.74 70.08 85.91
N TRP A 294 16.71 69.69 86.68
CA TRP A 294 16.21 68.31 86.67
C TRP A 294 15.56 67.94 85.33
N ILE A 295 14.84 68.87 84.69
CA ILE A 295 14.13 68.62 83.43
C ILE A 295 15.11 68.40 82.26
N PRO A 296 16.13 69.25 82.02
CA PRO A 296 17.14 69.00 81.00
C PRO A 296 18.02 67.77 81.30
N GLY A 297 18.36 67.52 82.56
CA GLY A 297 19.14 66.34 82.95
C GLY A 297 18.40 65.03 82.66
N LEU A 298 17.11 64.94 82.99
CA LEU A 298 16.28 63.78 82.68
C LEU A 298 16.12 63.58 81.16
N LYS A 299 15.93 64.67 80.40
CA LYS A 299 15.88 64.63 78.92
C LYS A 299 17.18 64.07 78.34
N GLN A 300 18.34 64.49 78.84
CA GLN A 300 19.64 64.01 78.36
C GLN A 300 19.82 62.51 78.58
N VAL A 301 19.42 61.99 79.74
CA VAL A 301 19.47 60.56 80.05
C VAL A 301 18.55 59.79 79.11
N ILE A 302 17.29 60.24 78.95
CA ILE A 302 16.31 59.58 78.08
C ILE A 302 16.79 59.55 76.62
N TYR A 303 17.32 60.65 76.09
CA TYR A 303 17.81 60.69 74.71
C TYR A 303 19.08 59.85 74.50
N SER A 304 19.98 59.83 75.49
CA SER A 304 21.22 59.03 75.40
C SER A 304 20.93 57.53 75.47
N PHE A 305 20.07 57.10 76.40
CA PHE A 305 19.60 55.71 76.46
C PHE A 305 18.75 55.33 75.25
N GLY A 306 17.94 56.26 74.74
CA GLY A 306 17.17 56.09 73.51
C GLY A 306 18.08 55.85 72.30
N ALA A 307 19.16 56.63 72.15
CA ALA A 307 20.13 56.45 71.07
C ALA A 307 20.85 55.09 71.14
N VAL A 308 21.39 54.73 72.31
CA VAL A 308 22.09 53.45 72.51
C VAL A 308 21.15 52.26 72.31
N GLY A 309 19.94 52.33 72.89
CA GLY A 309 18.91 51.29 72.72
C GLY A 309 18.50 51.11 71.27
N SER A 310 18.38 52.20 70.52
CA SER A 310 18.05 52.18 69.09
C SER A 310 19.17 51.52 68.26
N ILE A 311 20.44 51.83 68.55
CA ILE A 311 21.59 51.21 67.86
C ILE A 311 21.62 49.70 68.13
N LEU A 312 21.48 49.28 69.39
CA LEU A 312 21.48 47.86 69.76
C LEU A 312 20.31 47.10 69.13
N PHE A 313 19.12 47.70 69.10
CA PHE A 313 17.97 47.12 68.43
C PHE A 313 18.21 46.96 66.92
N TYR A 314 18.80 47.96 66.27
CA TYR A 314 19.11 47.91 64.84
C TYR A 314 20.12 46.80 64.51
N ILE A 315 21.19 46.67 65.30
CA ILE A 315 22.17 45.57 65.13
C ILE A 315 21.51 44.21 65.30
N ARG A 316 20.69 44.04 66.34
CA ARG A 316 19.96 42.79 66.60
C ARG A 316 18.98 42.46 65.46
N TRP A 317 18.26 43.46 64.95
CA TRP A 317 17.36 43.30 63.82
C TRP A 317 18.12 42.91 62.55
N GLN A 318 19.26 43.55 62.27
CA GLN A 318 20.08 43.27 61.10
C GLN A 318 20.68 41.86 61.14
N ASN A 319 21.16 41.41 62.30
CA ASN A 319 21.68 40.05 62.48
C ASN A 319 20.59 39.00 62.28
N ARG A 320 19.40 39.20 62.88
CA ARG A 320 18.28 38.25 62.75
C ARG A 320 17.74 38.20 61.32
N TRP A 321 17.67 39.33 60.64
CA TRP A 321 17.30 39.40 59.23
C TRP A 321 18.30 38.60 58.38
N PHE A 322 19.60 38.80 58.60
CA PHE A 322 20.65 38.07 57.87
C PHE A 322 20.59 36.56 58.11
N GLU A 323 20.37 36.13 59.36
CA GLU A 323 20.23 34.73 59.75
C GLU A 323 18.99 34.08 59.11
N GLN A 324 17.85 34.78 59.06
CA GLN A 324 16.66 34.27 58.40
C GLN A 324 16.86 34.11 56.88
N HIS A 325 17.59 35.02 56.24
CA HIS A 325 17.87 34.94 54.81
C HIS A 325 18.92 33.89 54.46
N SER A 326 19.98 33.74 55.26
CA SER A 326 20.96 32.67 55.04
C SER A 326 20.32 31.29 55.20
N LEU A 327 19.42 31.11 56.17
CA LEU A 327 18.66 29.87 56.33
C LEU A 327 17.74 29.59 55.14
N ALA A 328 17.03 30.61 54.63
CA ALA A 328 16.20 30.45 53.44
C ALA A 328 17.05 30.09 52.19
N GLU A 329 18.26 30.66 52.08
CA GLU A 329 19.20 30.33 51.01
C GLU A 329 19.71 28.90 51.12
N PHE A 330 20.10 28.45 52.31
CA PHE A 330 20.51 27.07 52.55
C PHE A 330 19.38 26.08 52.24
N GLN A 331 18.13 26.40 52.58
CA GLN A 331 16.97 25.58 52.25
C GLN A 331 16.72 25.48 50.74
N LEU A 332 16.85 26.60 50.02
CA LEU A 332 16.72 26.60 48.56
C LEU A 332 17.83 25.79 47.88
N LYS A 333 19.05 25.87 48.41
CA LYS A 333 20.19 25.06 47.95
C LYS A 333 20.04 23.59 48.26
N GLN A 334 19.52 23.26 49.44
CA GLN A 334 19.20 21.89 49.80
C GLN A 334 18.09 21.33 48.88
N LEU A 335 17.05 22.12 48.58
CA LEU A 335 15.97 21.71 47.69
C LEU A 335 16.45 21.47 46.25
N GLU A 336 17.38 22.28 45.74
CA GLU A 336 18.02 22.05 44.43
C GLU A 336 18.76 20.71 44.42
N LEU A 337 19.60 20.44 45.42
CA LEU A 337 20.32 19.18 45.56
C LEU A 337 19.38 17.98 45.75
N ASP A 338 18.32 18.14 46.54
CA ASP A 338 17.31 17.10 46.74
C ASP A 338 16.54 16.82 45.44
N MET A 339 16.23 17.85 44.64
CA MET A 339 15.61 17.67 43.32
C MET A 339 16.54 16.95 42.35
N GLU A 340 17.85 17.27 42.33
CA GLU A 340 18.84 16.56 41.52
C GLU A 340 18.98 15.09 41.96
N ARG A 341 19.04 14.84 43.27
CA ARG A 341 19.10 13.48 43.83
C ARG A 341 17.84 12.68 43.52
N ALA A 342 16.66 13.27 43.71
CA ALA A 342 15.37 12.65 43.36
C ALA A 342 15.31 12.29 41.87
N SER A 343 15.74 13.21 41.01
CA SER A 343 15.80 12.99 39.57
C SER A 343 16.74 11.86 39.21
N TRP A 344 17.91 11.78 39.86
CA TRP A 344 18.86 10.69 39.63
C TRP A 344 18.30 9.34 40.08
N ILE A 345 17.60 9.30 41.22
CA ILE A 345 16.95 8.07 41.73
C ILE A 345 15.88 7.58 40.77
N VAL A 346 15.05 8.48 40.22
CA VAL A 346 14.00 8.13 39.25
C VAL A 346 14.59 7.69 37.91
N GLU A 347 15.64 8.34 37.41
CA GLU A 347 16.32 7.92 36.18
C GLU A 347 16.96 6.54 36.37
N THR A 348 17.65 6.34 37.48
CA THR A 348 18.27 5.04 37.81
C THR A 348 17.22 3.94 38.02
N SER A 349 16.05 4.25 38.60
CA SER A 349 14.97 3.27 38.79
C SER A 349 14.31 2.84 37.50
N LEU A 350 14.15 3.77 36.56
CA LEU A 350 13.62 3.47 35.24
C LEU A 350 14.64 2.72 34.39
N GLU A 351 15.91 3.14 34.36
CA GLU A 351 16.96 2.43 33.63
C GLU A 351 17.18 1.01 34.18
N TRP A 352 17.09 0.81 35.49
CA TRP A 352 17.16 -0.52 36.10
C TRP A 352 15.96 -1.39 35.73
N ASN A 353 14.74 -0.82 35.73
CA ASN A 353 13.53 -1.53 35.34
C ASN A 353 13.56 -1.91 33.84
N ASP A 354 14.01 -1.01 32.97
CA ASP A 354 14.13 -1.25 31.54
C ASP A 354 15.23 -2.29 31.22
N ALA A 355 16.36 -2.28 31.96
CA ALA A 355 17.48 -3.19 31.71
C ALA A 355 17.31 -4.59 32.32
N LYS A 356 16.64 -4.72 33.46
CA LYS A 356 16.53 -5.99 34.21
C LYS A 356 15.10 -6.52 34.36
N GLY A 357 14.08 -5.77 33.95
CA GLY A 357 12.67 -6.16 34.03
C GLY A 357 12.12 -6.34 35.45
N ASN A 358 12.89 -5.94 36.47
CA ASN A 358 12.55 -6.11 37.88
C ASN A 358 12.65 -4.75 38.61
N PRO A 359 11.77 -4.50 39.60
CA PRO A 359 11.84 -3.28 40.40
C PRO A 359 13.16 -3.22 41.20
N ILE A 360 13.67 -2.00 41.44
CA ILE A 360 14.84 -1.78 42.29
C ILE A 360 14.58 -2.38 43.69
N PRO A 361 15.56 -3.10 44.29
CA PRO A 361 15.45 -3.60 45.66
C PRO A 361 15.07 -2.47 46.64
N PRO A 362 14.03 -2.66 47.48
CA PRO A 362 13.51 -1.61 48.33
C PRO A 362 14.56 -1.06 49.31
N GLU A 363 15.52 -1.88 49.73
CA GLU A 363 16.63 -1.47 50.60
C GLU A 363 17.54 -0.41 49.95
N LEU A 364 17.78 -0.50 48.65
CA LEU A 364 18.59 0.49 47.91
C LEU A 364 17.79 1.78 47.70
N LEU A 365 16.50 1.67 47.37
CA LEU A 365 15.63 2.83 47.19
C LEU A 365 15.45 3.61 48.49
N ASP A 366 15.28 2.92 49.62
CA ASP A 366 15.21 3.52 50.95
C ASP A 366 16.53 4.22 51.32
N SER A 367 17.68 3.60 51.03
CA SER A 367 18.99 4.22 51.27
C SER A 367 19.22 5.51 50.47
N LEU A 368 18.76 5.55 49.22
CA LEU A 368 18.95 6.69 48.31
C LEU A 368 17.95 7.82 48.56
N SER A 369 16.71 7.49 48.93
CA SER A 369 15.65 8.46 49.23
C SER A 369 15.73 9.05 50.65
N ARG A 370 16.65 8.54 51.49
CA ARG A 370 16.82 9.01 52.87
C ARG A 370 17.19 10.50 52.92
N ASN A 371 16.46 11.26 53.76
CA ASN A 371 16.59 12.71 53.97
C ASN A 371 16.19 13.61 52.78
N LEU A 372 15.56 13.06 51.75
CA LEU A 372 15.04 13.85 50.64
C LEU A 372 13.93 14.78 51.15
N PHE A 373 14.01 16.08 50.86
CA PHE A 373 13.01 17.09 51.23
C PHE A 373 12.72 17.21 52.73
N THR A 374 13.61 16.69 53.58
CA THR A 374 13.44 16.81 55.02
C THR A 374 14.11 18.12 55.47
N PRO A 375 13.36 19.08 56.05
CA PRO A 375 13.94 20.34 56.51
C PRO A 375 14.93 20.04 57.65
N GLN A 376 16.23 20.07 57.36
CA GLN A 376 17.28 19.96 58.36
C GLN A 376 17.56 21.35 58.91
N GLY A 377 16.70 21.79 59.82
CA GLY A 377 16.86 23.06 60.51
C GLY A 377 15.88 23.15 61.66
N GLU A 378 16.41 23.43 62.84
CA GLU A 378 15.62 23.83 64.00
C GLU A 378 14.73 25.01 63.58
N LYS A 379 13.41 24.87 63.71
CA LYS A 379 12.47 25.92 63.35
C LYS A 379 12.81 27.15 64.19
N VAL A 380 13.37 28.20 63.57
CA VAL A 380 13.56 29.48 64.24
C VAL A 380 12.19 29.95 64.73
N GLU A 381 12.07 30.06 66.05
CA GLU A 381 10.83 30.38 66.76
C GLU A 381 10.17 31.62 66.14
N SER A 382 8.89 31.48 65.77
CA SER A 382 8.13 32.48 65.01
C SER A 382 8.06 33.81 65.74
N LEU A 383 8.08 34.89 64.96
CA LEU A 383 8.15 36.28 65.39
C LEU A 383 7.09 36.63 66.47
N VAL A 384 7.50 36.74 67.73
CA VAL A 384 6.72 37.47 68.75
C VAL A 384 7.04 38.95 68.58
N HIS A 385 6.03 39.78 68.34
CA HIS A 385 6.19 41.21 68.10
C HIS A 385 6.87 41.87 69.33
N PRO A 386 7.76 42.88 69.19
CA PRO A 386 8.40 43.52 70.34
C PRO A 386 7.40 44.18 71.30
N ALA A 387 6.21 44.58 70.80
CA ALA A 387 5.10 45.00 71.65
C ALA A 387 4.51 43.83 72.46
N ASP A 388 4.50 42.62 71.91
CA ASP A 388 4.09 41.40 72.64
C ASP A 388 5.19 40.93 73.61
N GLN A 389 6.47 41.17 73.33
CA GLN A 389 7.53 40.95 74.31
C GLN A 389 7.52 42.00 75.43
N LEU A 390 7.20 43.26 75.14
CA LEU A 390 6.99 44.29 76.17
C LEU A 390 5.70 44.05 76.96
N ALA A 391 4.60 43.68 76.30
CA ALA A 391 3.38 43.27 76.97
C ALA A 391 3.61 42.00 77.80
N SER A 392 4.31 41.00 77.28
CA SER A 392 4.71 39.81 78.04
C SER A 392 5.72 40.11 79.14
N ALA A 393 6.58 41.12 79.03
CA ALA A 393 7.53 41.48 80.08
C ALA A 393 6.88 42.34 81.17
N ILE A 394 5.95 43.22 80.81
CA ILE A 394 5.21 44.10 81.74
C ILE A 394 4.09 43.31 82.42
N MET A 395 3.33 42.52 81.65
CA MET A 395 2.24 41.66 82.12
C MET A 395 2.75 40.32 82.68
N GLY A 396 3.97 39.91 82.30
CA GLY A 396 4.67 38.71 82.78
C GLY A 396 5.85 38.99 83.72
N THR A 397 5.83 40.12 84.44
CA THR A 397 6.60 40.27 85.71
C THR A 397 6.17 39.27 86.81
N ALA A 398 5.36 38.27 86.47
CA ALA A 398 5.05 37.09 87.28
C ALA A 398 5.11 35.81 86.41
N SER A 399 6.20 35.59 85.67
CA SER A 399 6.41 34.32 84.97
C SER A 399 6.85 33.24 85.97
N MET A 400 6.03 32.19 86.03
CA MET A 400 6.22 30.96 86.77
C MET A 400 7.59 30.33 86.41
N VAL A 401 8.47 30.25 87.39
CA VAL A 401 9.77 29.59 87.24
C VAL A 401 9.55 28.08 87.39
N LYS A 402 9.56 27.36 86.27
CA LYS A 402 9.68 25.89 86.24
C LYS A 402 11.15 25.53 86.17
N LEU A 403 11.75 25.24 87.32
CA LEU A 403 13.08 24.65 87.39
C LEU A 403 12.93 23.13 87.48
N LYS A 404 13.41 22.44 86.45
CA LYS A 404 13.52 20.98 86.44
C LYS A 404 14.87 20.61 87.04
N THR A 405 14.88 20.20 88.31
CA THR A 405 16.08 19.68 88.98
C THR A 405 15.87 18.19 89.22
N GLY A 406 16.46 17.37 88.35
CA GLY A 406 16.31 15.90 88.38
C GLY A 406 14.89 15.43 88.02
N ASN A 407 14.38 14.44 88.77
CA ASN A 407 13.11 13.75 88.49
C ASN A 407 11.86 14.41 89.12
N THR A 408 11.97 15.63 89.64
CA THR A 408 10.83 16.34 90.25
C THR A 408 10.67 17.74 89.66
N GLU A 409 9.46 18.04 89.21
CA GLU A 409 9.06 19.36 88.71
C GLU A 409 8.46 20.16 89.87
N VAL A 410 9.10 21.26 90.25
CA VAL A 410 8.61 22.17 91.29
C VAL A 410 8.06 23.43 90.63
N GLU A 411 6.75 23.64 90.75
CA GLU A 411 6.07 24.86 90.31
C GLU A 411 6.01 25.87 91.47
N ILE A 412 6.71 27.00 91.32
CA ILE A 412 6.67 28.10 92.30
C ILE A 412 5.78 29.22 91.74
N ASP A 413 4.58 29.36 92.33
CA ASP A 413 3.61 30.41 92.00
C ASP A 413 3.70 31.58 93.01
N PRO A 414 4.10 32.80 92.58
CA PRO A 414 4.27 33.95 93.48
C PRO A 414 2.96 34.50 94.06
N ARG A 415 1.77 34.15 93.52
CA ARG A 415 0.48 34.54 94.13
C ARG A 415 0.24 33.85 95.47
N LYS A 416 0.77 32.64 95.66
CA LYS A 416 0.70 31.93 96.96
C LYS A 416 1.68 32.51 97.97
N LEU A 417 2.85 32.96 97.53
CA LEU A 417 3.83 33.63 98.41
C LEU A 417 3.32 34.97 98.95
N ARG A 418 2.48 35.70 98.19
CA ARG A 418 1.88 36.96 98.67
C ARG A 418 0.81 36.72 99.74
N ARG A 419 0.02 35.63 99.66
CA ARG A 419 -0.92 35.22 100.72
C ARG A 419 -0.20 34.76 101.99
N VAL A 420 0.87 33.97 101.83
CA VAL A 420 1.68 33.50 102.98
C VAL A 420 2.37 34.67 103.68
N LYS A 421 2.84 35.70 102.96
CA LYS A 421 3.40 36.90 103.60
C LYS A 421 2.35 37.75 104.33
N THR A 422 1.08 37.69 103.93
CA THR A 422 -0.04 38.37 104.62
C THR A 422 -0.52 37.57 105.85
N GLU A 423 -0.48 36.24 105.82
CA GLU A 423 -0.82 35.37 106.95
C GLU A 423 0.28 35.32 108.04
N ILE A 424 1.56 35.50 107.68
CA ILE A 424 2.66 35.60 108.65
C ILE A 424 2.68 36.98 109.34
N ASN A 425 2.25 38.05 108.66
CA ASN A 425 2.14 39.39 109.26
C ASN A 425 0.87 39.59 110.12
N THR A 426 -0.07 38.64 110.13
CA THR A 426 -1.27 38.67 110.99
C THR A 426 -1.18 37.74 112.20
N SER A 427 -0.09 37.00 112.35
CA SER A 427 0.20 36.12 113.50
C SER A 427 1.36 36.61 114.39
N ASN A 428 1.89 37.81 114.15
CA ASN A 428 2.89 38.44 115.01
C ASN A 428 2.56 39.92 115.24
N GLN A 429 1.64 40.18 116.20
CA GLN A 429 1.70 41.24 117.22
C GLN A 429 0.32 41.42 117.90
N PRO A 430 0.32 41.65 119.22
CA PRO A 430 0.44 40.68 120.32
C PRO A 430 -0.86 39.95 120.69
#